data_AF-A0A2P4YA63-F1
#
_entry.id   AF-A0A2P4YA63-F1
#
_cell.length_a   1.000
_cell.length_b   1.000
_cell.length_c   1.000
_cell.angle_alpha   90.00
_cell.angle_beta   90.00
_cell.angle_gamma   90.00
#
_symmetry.space_group_name_H-M   'P 1'
#
loop_
_entity.id
_entity.type
_entity.pdbx_description
1 polymer ?
#
loop_
_entity_poly.entity_id
_entity_poly.type
_entity_poly.pdbx_seq_one_letter_code
_entity_poly.pdbx_strand_id
1 'polypeptide(L)'
;MKLIVAVALLASQVSAHGYLSQPAAYFPNGIDTSYNGLLTESCDAAFSGLKWNDNPEANTAMFTKSFPNSQFKTLRAMMDTVASDCGKTSLSSTPVDVSSISSMKWQNDQEQKGFIDSHHGPCEGWIDDTRVFHSDDCRADYTTYPAEIPVDFSKCSGDCTFTFYWLALHEPNWQVYKQCAPITNG
;
A
#
# COMPACT_ATOMS: atom_id res chain seq x y z
N MET A 1 -24.36 -42.22 -25.15
CA MET A 1 -23.10 -41.52 -24.85
C MET A 1 -23.39 -40.04 -24.70
N LYS A 2 -23.34 -39.49 -23.47
CA LYS A 2 -23.37 -38.03 -23.25
C LYS A 2 -21.94 -37.62 -22.88
N LEU A 3 -21.30 -36.84 -23.75
CA LEU A 3 -20.05 -36.16 -23.44
C LEU A 3 -20.35 -35.10 -22.36
N ILE A 4 -19.71 -35.22 -21.20
CA ILE A 4 -19.67 -34.15 -20.20
C ILE A 4 -18.41 -33.35 -20.51
N VAL A 5 -18.58 -32.14 -21.03
CA VAL A 5 -17.50 -31.17 -21.20
C VAL A 5 -17.30 -30.48 -19.85
N ALA A 6 -16.18 -30.76 -19.19
CA ALA A 6 -15.76 -30.01 -18.01
C ALA A 6 -15.17 -28.67 -18.47
N VAL A 7 -15.89 -27.57 -18.22
CA VAL A 7 -15.36 -26.22 -18.41
C VAL A 7 -14.53 -25.90 -17.16
N ALA A 8 -13.21 -25.83 -17.32
CA ALA A 8 -12.33 -25.32 -16.29
C ALA A 8 -12.48 -23.80 -16.23
N LEU A 9 -13.10 -23.29 -15.16
CA LEU A 9 -13.09 -21.87 -14.82
C LEU A 9 -11.66 -21.51 -14.39
N LEU A 10 -10.88 -20.95 -15.31
CA LEU A 10 -9.67 -20.22 -14.96
C LEU A 10 -10.11 -18.98 -14.19
N ALA A 11 -9.99 -19.01 -12.86
CA ALA A 11 -10.13 -17.81 -12.06
C ALA A 11 -9.02 -16.83 -12.47
N SER A 12 -9.38 -15.79 -13.22
CA SER A 12 -8.52 -14.63 -13.44
C SER A 12 -8.22 -14.04 -12.07
N GLN A 13 -6.95 -14.04 -11.67
CA GLN A 13 -6.48 -13.28 -10.51
C GLN A 13 -6.77 -11.80 -10.80
N VAL A 14 -7.82 -11.25 -10.19
CA VAL A 14 -8.23 -9.86 -10.43
C VAL A 14 -7.31 -8.98 -9.61
N SER A 15 -6.43 -8.24 -10.28
CA SER A 15 -5.51 -7.29 -9.65
C SER A 15 -6.21 -5.96 -9.41
N ALA A 16 -7.07 -5.91 -8.40
CA ALA A 16 -8.04 -4.83 -8.24
C ALA A 16 -7.59 -3.65 -7.36
N HIS A 17 -6.42 -3.66 -6.68
CA HIS A 17 -6.09 -2.60 -5.71
C HIS A 17 -4.75 -1.87 -5.94
N GLY A 18 -3.82 -2.49 -6.66
CA GLY A 18 -2.57 -1.87 -7.12
C GLY A 18 -1.29 -2.50 -6.55
N TYR A 19 -0.16 -2.18 -7.19
CA TYR A 19 1.16 -2.68 -6.82
C TYR A 19 2.27 -1.63 -6.99
N LEU A 20 3.35 -1.81 -6.24
CA LEU A 20 4.57 -1.05 -6.31
C LEU A 20 5.36 -1.48 -7.56
N SER A 21 5.22 -0.71 -8.64
CA SER A 21 5.90 -0.95 -9.91
C SER A 21 7.30 -0.33 -9.98
N GLN A 22 7.59 0.65 -9.13
CA GLN A 22 8.91 1.27 -8.99
C GLN A 22 9.18 1.70 -7.54
N PRO A 23 10.32 1.34 -6.93
CA PRO A 23 11.15 0.19 -7.32
C PRO A 23 10.30 -1.07 -7.38
N ALA A 24 10.44 -1.88 -8.44
CA ALA A 24 9.51 -2.99 -8.68
C ALA A 24 9.54 -4.00 -7.52
N ALA A 25 8.40 -4.20 -6.87
CA ALA A 25 8.26 -5.23 -5.86
C ALA A 25 8.28 -6.62 -6.50
N TYR A 26 8.91 -7.57 -5.81
CA TYR A 26 8.94 -8.96 -6.25
C TYR A 26 7.81 -9.76 -5.61
N PHE A 27 6.96 -10.36 -6.45
CA PHE A 27 5.88 -11.25 -6.04
C PHE A 27 6.22 -12.71 -6.39
N PRO A 28 6.53 -13.57 -5.42
CA PRO A 28 6.97 -14.94 -5.68
C PRO A 28 5.97 -15.80 -6.45
N ASN A 29 4.68 -15.50 -6.33
CA ASN A 29 3.58 -16.28 -6.91
C ASN A 29 2.79 -15.50 -7.98
N GLY A 30 3.41 -14.49 -8.59
CA GLY A 30 2.74 -13.55 -9.48
C GLY A 30 2.09 -12.38 -8.72
N ILE A 31 1.78 -11.30 -9.43
CA ILE A 31 1.25 -10.06 -8.84
C ILE A 31 -0.05 -10.36 -8.09
N ASP A 32 -0.01 -10.20 -6.76
CA ASP A 32 -1.14 -10.33 -5.84
C ASP A 32 -1.38 -8.96 -5.19
N THR A 33 -2.48 -8.31 -5.56
CA THR A 33 -2.86 -7.00 -5.05
C THR A 33 -4.00 -7.07 -4.05
N SER A 34 -4.22 -8.22 -3.42
CA SER A 34 -5.06 -8.29 -2.23
C SER A 34 -4.42 -7.51 -1.07
N TYR A 35 -5.27 -6.96 -0.18
CA TYR A 35 -4.81 -6.32 1.04
C TYR A 35 -4.11 -7.34 1.96
N ASN A 36 -3.21 -6.83 2.81
CA ASN A 36 -2.39 -7.64 3.71
C ASN A 36 -3.07 -7.93 5.05
N GLY A 37 -4.01 -7.07 5.46
CA GLY A 37 -4.76 -7.22 6.68
C GLY A 37 -5.93 -6.23 6.76
N LEU A 38 -6.68 -6.32 7.85
CA LEU A 38 -7.77 -5.42 8.17
C LEU A 38 -7.50 -4.74 9.51
N LEU A 39 -7.79 -3.44 9.55
CA LEU A 39 -7.92 -2.67 10.79
C LEU A 39 -9.36 -2.17 10.89
N THR A 40 -9.79 -1.86 12.10
CA THR A 40 -11.06 -1.20 12.35
C THR A 40 -10.86 -0.16 13.44
N GLU A 41 -11.91 0.61 13.76
CA GLU A 41 -11.86 1.59 14.85
C GLU A 41 -11.45 1.01 16.22
N SER A 42 -11.51 -0.31 16.41
CA SER A 42 -11.12 -0.94 17.67
C SER A 42 -9.61 -1.09 17.84
N CYS A 43 -8.80 -0.78 16.83
CA CYS A 43 -7.34 -0.90 16.91
C CYS A 43 -6.69 0.14 17.83
N ASP A 44 -7.39 1.26 18.10
CA ASP A 44 -6.93 2.32 19.00
C ASP A 44 -8.12 3.10 19.58
N ALA A 45 -8.02 3.50 20.85
CA ALA A 45 -9.07 4.27 21.52
C ALA A 45 -9.34 5.63 20.85
N ALA A 46 -8.36 6.20 20.14
CA ALA A 46 -8.51 7.44 19.38
C ALA A 46 -9.54 7.37 18.25
N PHE A 47 -9.87 6.17 17.77
CA PHE A 47 -10.82 5.97 16.68
C PHE A 47 -12.20 5.51 17.14
N SER A 48 -12.31 5.03 18.37
CA SER A 48 -13.50 4.37 18.90
C SER A 48 -14.71 5.31 18.99
N GLY A 49 -15.83 4.87 18.42
CA GLY A 49 -17.10 5.61 18.46
C GLY A 49 -17.17 6.76 17.46
N LEU A 50 -16.19 6.88 16.56
CA LEU A 50 -16.23 7.82 15.44
C LEU A 50 -16.99 7.21 14.26
N LYS A 51 -17.36 8.06 13.30
CA LYS A 51 -18.10 7.62 12.11
C LYS A 51 -17.14 7.17 11.02
N TRP A 52 -17.23 5.89 10.63
CA TRP A 52 -16.38 5.24 9.61
C TRP A 52 -17.15 4.66 8.42
N ASN A 53 -18.47 4.85 8.39
CA ASN A 53 -19.38 4.40 7.33
C ASN A 53 -19.93 5.58 6.51
N ASP A 54 -19.10 6.61 6.29
CA ASP A 54 -19.44 7.73 5.42
C ASP A 54 -18.94 7.46 3.99
N ASN A 55 -18.35 8.45 3.33
CA ASN A 55 -17.62 8.31 2.07
C ASN A 55 -16.09 8.25 2.30
N PRO A 56 -15.31 7.77 1.32
CA PRO A 56 -13.86 7.62 1.46
C PRO A 56 -13.13 8.89 1.91
N GLU A 57 -13.49 10.05 1.35
CA GLU A 57 -12.88 11.34 1.68
C GLU A 57 -13.19 11.76 3.12
N ALA A 58 -14.45 11.62 3.55
CA ALA A 58 -14.87 11.94 4.91
C ALA A 58 -14.23 11.01 5.95
N ASN A 59 -14.14 9.71 5.65
CA ASN A 59 -13.45 8.74 6.50
C ASN A 59 -11.94 9.05 6.59
N THR A 60 -11.31 9.45 5.48
CA THR A 60 -9.91 9.87 5.45
C THR A 60 -9.67 11.13 6.27
N ALA A 61 -10.52 12.15 6.11
CA ALA A 61 -10.46 13.35 6.93
C ALA A 61 -10.66 13.04 8.43
N MET A 62 -11.55 12.09 8.77
CA MET A 62 -11.75 11.62 10.15
C MET A 62 -10.48 10.94 10.69
N PHE A 63 -9.84 10.08 9.90
CA PHE A 63 -8.57 9.46 10.27
C PHE A 63 -7.49 10.49 10.51
N THR A 64 -7.24 11.39 9.55
CA THR A 64 -6.22 12.45 9.66
C THR A 64 -6.42 13.32 10.89
N LYS A 65 -7.67 13.65 11.23
CA LYS A 65 -7.99 14.42 12.44
C LYS A 65 -7.73 13.64 13.73
N SER A 66 -7.94 12.32 13.73
CA SER A 66 -7.94 11.48 14.93
C SER A 66 -6.59 10.84 15.21
N PHE A 67 -5.83 10.52 14.16
CA PHE A 67 -4.52 9.85 14.23
C PHE A 67 -3.50 10.52 15.16
N PRO A 68 -3.41 11.86 15.25
CA PRO A 68 -2.52 12.51 16.21
C PRO A 68 -2.79 12.16 17.69
N ASN A 69 -4.01 11.70 18.02
CA ASN A 69 -4.38 11.27 19.36
C ASN A 69 -4.12 9.77 19.62
N SER A 70 -3.71 9.02 18.59
CA SER A 70 -3.41 7.59 18.70
C SER A 70 -2.13 7.35 19.51
N GLN A 71 -2.05 6.14 20.08
CA GLN A 71 -0.81 5.64 20.66
C GLN A 71 0.27 5.44 19.57
N PHE A 72 -0.13 5.11 18.34
CA PHE A 72 0.76 4.95 17.21
C PHE A 72 1.26 6.31 16.72
N LYS A 73 2.55 6.40 16.45
CA LYS A 73 3.20 7.66 16.00
C LYS A 73 3.42 7.72 14.49
N THR A 74 3.29 6.59 13.81
CA THR A 74 3.45 6.47 12.37
C THR A 74 2.46 5.46 11.82
N LEU A 75 2.09 5.64 10.56
CA LEU A 75 1.21 4.70 9.87
C LEU A 75 1.84 3.29 9.84
N ARG A 76 3.15 3.21 9.58
CA ARG A 76 3.95 1.98 9.72
C ARG A 76 3.70 1.26 11.04
N ALA A 77 3.85 1.95 12.18
CA ALA A 77 3.70 1.34 13.51
C ALA A 77 2.30 0.76 13.75
N MET A 78 1.26 1.40 13.21
CA MET A 78 -0.11 0.91 13.30
C MET A 78 -0.36 -0.28 12.36
N MET A 79 0.03 -0.15 11.09
CA MET A 79 -0.23 -1.18 10.07
C MET A 79 0.58 -2.46 10.30
N ASP A 80 1.80 -2.36 10.85
CA ASP A 80 2.63 -3.52 11.18
C ASP A 80 1.98 -4.43 12.24
N THR A 81 0.97 -3.97 12.98
CA THR A 81 0.21 -4.82 13.93
C THR A 81 -0.58 -5.94 13.24
N VAL A 82 -0.92 -5.77 11.96
CA VAL A 82 -1.67 -6.75 11.16
C VAL A 82 -0.92 -7.17 9.87
N ALA A 83 0.17 -6.48 9.53
CA ALA A 83 1.01 -6.77 8.36
C ALA A 83 2.49 -6.54 8.70
N SER A 84 3.06 -7.36 9.58
CA SER A 84 4.42 -7.15 10.11
C SER A 84 5.55 -7.51 9.13
N ASP A 85 5.29 -8.36 8.14
CA ASP A 85 6.25 -8.78 7.11
C ASP A 85 6.13 -7.94 5.82
N CYS A 86 6.71 -8.40 4.70
CA CYS A 86 6.58 -7.74 3.40
C CYS A 86 5.27 -8.05 2.67
N GLY A 87 4.26 -8.53 3.38
CA GLY A 87 2.93 -8.76 2.85
C GLY A 87 2.93 -9.81 1.74
N LYS A 88 2.55 -9.41 0.53
CA LYS A 88 2.52 -10.30 -0.65
C LYS A 88 3.83 -10.29 -1.45
N THR A 89 4.82 -9.53 -0.99
CA THR A 89 6.09 -9.30 -1.67
C THR A 89 7.24 -9.94 -0.91
N SER A 90 8.36 -10.18 -1.60
CA SER A 90 9.56 -10.78 -1.02
C SER A 90 10.80 -9.95 -1.32
N LEU A 91 11.74 -9.94 -0.37
CA LEU A 91 13.06 -9.32 -0.49
C LEU A 91 14.10 -10.23 -1.17
N SER A 92 13.70 -11.44 -1.61
CA SER A 92 14.62 -12.43 -2.16
C SER A 92 15.04 -12.18 -3.62
N SER A 93 14.52 -11.14 -4.27
CA SER A 93 14.94 -10.76 -5.62
C SER A 93 16.26 -10.00 -5.61
N THR A 94 16.88 -9.86 -6.79
CA THR A 94 17.95 -8.88 -6.98
C THR A 94 17.45 -7.49 -6.57
N PRO A 95 18.20 -6.73 -5.74
CA PRO A 95 17.85 -5.36 -5.41
C PRO A 95 17.70 -4.47 -6.65
N VAL A 96 16.74 -3.56 -6.62
CA VAL A 96 16.55 -2.55 -7.68
C VAL A 96 17.52 -1.40 -7.42
N ASP A 97 18.38 -1.09 -8.38
CA ASP A 97 19.23 0.11 -8.32
C ASP A 97 18.38 1.36 -8.50
N VAL A 98 18.31 2.17 -7.44
CA VAL A 98 17.49 3.39 -7.39
C VAL A 98 18.28 4.66 -7.68
N SER A 99 19.57 4.57 -8.03
CA SER A 99 20.45 5.74 -8.27
C SER A 99 20.00 6.66 -9.42
N SER A 100 19.15 6.15 -10.33
CA SER A 100 18.63 6.89 -11.49
C SER A 100 17.16 7.31 -11.37
N ILE A 101 16.50 7.02 -10.25
CA ILE A 101 15.10 7.37 -10.02
C ILE A 101 14.94 8.28 -8.79
N SER A 102 13.87 9.08 -8.78
CA SER A 102 13.57 10.03 -7.70
C SER A 102 12.13 9.92 -7.19
N SER A 103 11.41 8.89 -7.64
CA SER A 103 10.04 8.61 -7.24
C SER A 103 9.79 7.11 -7.16
N MET A 104 8.89 6.73 -6.26
CA MET A 104 8.22 5.43 -6.33
C MET A 104 6.99 5.53 -7.24
N LYS A 105 6.55 4.38 -7.77
CA LYS A 105 5.36 4.25 -8.61
C LYS A 105 4.43 3.18 -8.08
N TRP A 106 3.18 3.57 -7.86
CA TRP A 106 2.09 2.67 -7.48
C TRP A 106 1.07 2.66 -8.60
N GLN A 107 0.60 1.49 -9.02
CA GLN A 107 -0.34 1.39 -10.13
C GLN A 107 -1.31 0.24 -10.02
N ASN A 108 -2.52 0.48 -10.52
CA ASN A 108 -3.54 -0.48 -10.83
C ASN A 108 -3.75 -0.47 -12.35
N ASP A 109 -3.31 -1.53 -13.02
CA ASP A 109 -3.39 -1.66 -14.48
C ASP A 109 -4.81 -1.88 -14.97
N GLN A 110 -5.67 -2.50 -14.17
CA GLN A 110 -7.05 -2.79 -14.52
C GLN A 110 -7.88 -1.51 -14.64
N GLU A 111 -7.71 -0.59 -13.69
CA GLU A 111 -8.43 0.68 -13.64
C GLU A 111 -7.69 1.82 -14.35
N GLN A 112 -6.45 1.59 -14.81
CA GLN A 112 -5.55 2.61 -15.36
C GLN A 112 -5.40 3.82 -14.41
N LYS A 113 -5.16 3.52 -13.13
CA LYS A 113 -5.03 4.52 -12.05
C LYS A 113 -3.86 4.18 -11.14
N GLY A 114 -3.26 5.19 -10.51
CA GLY A 114 -2.38 4.96 -9.38
C GLY A 114 -3.15 4.37 -8.20
N PHE A 115 -3.81 5.26 -7.45
CA PHE A 115 -4.79 4.87 -6.44
C PHE A 115 -6.21 4.92 -7.03
N ILE A 116 -7.06 3.97 -6.64
CA ILE A 116 -8.44 3.91 -7.12
C ILE A 116 -9.28 4.96 -6.39
N ASP A 117 -10.22 5.59 -7.10
CA ASP A 117 -11.07 6.68 -6.59
C ASP A 117 -11.82 6.33 -5.32
N SER A 118 -12.21 5.07 -5.13
CA SER A 118 -12.90 4.69 -3.90
C SER A 118 -11.96 4.56 -2.70
N HIS A 119 -10.64 4.42 -2.89
CA HIS A 119 -9.71 4.04 -1.83
C HIS A 119 -8.91 5.24 -1.28
N HIS A 120 -9.61 6.26 -0.79
CA HIS A 120 -8.93 7.35 -0.08
C HIS A 120 -8.30 6.87 1.23
N GLY A 121 -7.19 7.52 1.61
CA GLY A 121 -6.54 7.29 2.89
C GLY A 121 -5.03 7.54 2.88
N PRO A 122 -4.42 7.53 4.08
CA PRO A 122 -3.04 7.93 4.27
C PRO A 122 -2.06 6.89 3.73
N CYS A 123 -0.84 7.35 3.45
CA CYS A 123 0.25 6.50 3.01
C CYS A 123 1.61 6.98 3.53
N GLU A 124 2.55 6.05 3.67
CA GLU A 124 3.93 6.32 4.05
C GLU A 124 4.90 5.51 3.18
N GLY A 125 6.07 6.08 2.92
CA GLY A 125 7.21 5.36 2.37
C GLY A 125 8.36 5.35 3.36
N TRP A 126 9.05 4.22 3.43
CA TRP A 126 10.18 4.00 4.32
C TRP A 126 11.35 3.41 3.56
N ILE A 127 12.56 3.89 3.86
CA ILE A 127 13.82 3.20 3.53
C ILE A 127 14.41 2.77 4.85
N ASP A 128 14.44 1.45 5.08
CA ASP A 128 14.76 0.83 6.37
C ASP A 128 13.97 1.50 7.52
N ASP A 129 14.66 2.20 8.42
CA ASP A 129 14.06 2.90 9.56
C ASP A 129 13.85 4.39 9.33
N THR A 130 14.05 4.88 8.11
CA THR A 130 13.85 6.28 7.73
C THR A 130 12.56 6.45 6.95
N ARG A 131 11.61 7.23 7.48
CA ARG A 131 10.43 7.65 6.72
C ARG A 131 10.85 8.66 5.66
N VAL A 132 10.62 8.32 4.39
CA VAL A 132 11.02 9.13 3.23
C VAL A 132 9.88 9.95 2.63
N PHE A 133 8.62 9.58 2.90
CA PHE A 133 7.47 10.46 2.69
C PHE A 133 6.28 10.06 3.58
N HIS A 134 5.31 10.98 3.65
CA HIS A 134 3.99 10.79 4.26
C HIS A 134 2.98 11.62 3.45
N SER A 135 1.78 11.10 3.24
CA SER A 135 0.61 11.86 2.78
C SER A 135 -0.62 11.43 3.57
N ASP A 136 -1.47 12.40 3.89
CA ASP A 136 -2.73 12.17 4.61
C ASP A 136 -3.80 11.54 3.71
N ASP A 137 -3.70 11.72 2.39
CA ASP A 137 -4.59 11.13 1.40
C ASP A 137 -3.84 10.91 0.07
N CYS A 138 -3.27 9.71 -0.08
CA CYS A 138 -2.49 9.35 -1.26
C CYS A 138 -3.33 9.42 -2.54
N ARG A 139 -4.63 9.08 -2.46
CA ARG A 139 -5.51 9.16 -3.63
C ARG A 139 -5.71 10.62 -4.04
N ALA A 140 -5.93 11.53 -3.10
CA ALA A 140 -6.12 12.94 -3.42
C ALA A 140 -4.83 13.60 -3.97
N ASP A 141 -3.67 13.28 -3.38
CA ASP A 141 -2.41 13.94 -3.72
C ASP A 141 -1.78 13.43 -5.02
N TYR A 142 -1.97 12.14 -5.36
CA TYR A 142 -1.32 11.49 -6.50
C TYR A 142 -2.34 10.87 -7.47
N THR A 143 -2.83 11.68 -8.41
CA THR A 143 -3.96 11.32 -9.28
C THR A 143 -3.55 10.73 -10.64
N THR A 144 -2.26 10.53 -10.90
CA THR A 144 -1.73 10.04 -12.18
C THR A 144 -1.79 8.52 -12.29
N TYR A 145 -1.54 7.99 -13.49
CA TYR A 145 -1.26 6.58 -13.73
C TYR A 145 0.08 6.42 -14.45
N PRO A 146 1.08 5.77 -13.82
CA PRO A 146 1.10 5.37 -12.40
C PRO A 146 1.01 6.58 -11.46
N ALA A 147 0.64 6.37 -10.19
CA ALA A 147 0.84 7.40 -9.16
C ALA A 147 2.34 7.54 -8.92
N GLU A 148 2.89 8.73 -9.14
CA GLU A 148 4.30 9.01 -8.92
C GLU A 148 4.50 9.80 -7.63
N ILE A 149 5.15 9.21 -6.64
CA ILE A 149 5.38 9.83 -5.33
C ILE A 149 6.88 10.12 -5.19
N PRO A 150 7.29 11.39 -4.98
CA PRO A 150 8.70 11.72 -4.76
C PRO A 150 9.30 10.97 -3.57
N VAL A 151 10.49 10.41 -3.76
CA VAL A 151 11.23 9.68 -2.73
C VAL A 151 12.70 10.11 -2.76
N ASP A 152 13.23 10.49 -1.60
CA ASP A 152 14.67 10.70 -1.43
C ASP A 152 15.40 9.37 -1.24
N PHE A 153 15.76 8.73 -2.35
CA PHE A 153 16.51 7.47 -2.33
C PHE A 153 17.94 7.61 -1.84
N SER A 154 18.45 8.84 -1.65
CA SER A 154 19.76 9.07 -1.02
C SER A 154 19.81 8.60 0.44
N LYS A 155 18.66 8.25 1.04
CA LYS A 155 18.60 7.63 2.36
C LYS A 155 19.00 6.16 2.38
N CYS A 156 19.09 5.51 1.21
CA CYS A 156 19.64 4.17 1.13
C CYS A 156 21.18 4.21 1.04
N SER A 157 21.85 3.41 1.86
CA SER A 157 23.30 3.23 1.87
C SER A 157 23.65 1.74 1.79
N GLY A 158 24.07 1.28 0.60
CA GLY A 158 24.31 -0.14 0.34
C GLY A 158 23.01 -0.87 -0.03
N ASP A 159 22.76 -2.01 0.61
CA ASP A 159 21.53 -2.77 0.46
C ASP A 159 20.48 -2.27 1.47
N CYS A 160 19.30 -1.88 0.99
CA CYS A 160 18.21 -1.38 1.84
C CYS A 160 16.88 -2.03 1.46
N THR A 161 15.87 -1.82 2.30
CA THR A 161 14.47 -2.15 2.01
C THR A 161 13.66 -0.89 1.84
N PHE A 162 13.05 -0.71 0.67
CA PHE A 162 11.97 0.25 0.52
C PHE A 162 10.64 -0.42 0.91
N THR A 163 9.88 0.18 1.82
CA THR A 163 8.55 -0.28 2.23
C THR A 163 7.52 0.80 1.98
N PHE A 164 6.49 0.48 1.21
CA PHE A 164 5.32 1.33 1.00
C PHE A 164 4.14 0.83 1.84
N TYR A 165 3.47 1.77 2.50
CA TYR A 165 2.27 1.57 3.30
C TYR A 165 1.14 2.44 2.76
N TRP A 166 -0.05 1.88 2.60
CA TRP A 166 -1.27 2.61 2.28
C TRP A 166 -2.47 1.99 3.01
N LEU A 167 -3.26 2.84 3.66
CA LEU A 167 -4.48 2.43 4.36
C LEU A 167 -5.68 2.95 3.58
N ALA A 168 -6.53 2.07 3.07
CA ALA A 168 -7.77 2.48 2.40
C ALA A 168 -8.94 2.52 3.40
N LEU A 169 -9.63 3.66 3.45
CA LEU A 169 -10.66 3.98 4.44
C LEU A 169 -12.07 4.04 3.82
N HIS A 170 -12.30 3.29 2.74
CA HIS A 170 -13.55 3.33 1.97
C HIS A 170 -14.73 2.64 2.65
N GLU A 171 -14.46 1.82 3.66
CA GLU A 171 -15.45 1.12 4.48
C GLU A 171 -14.94 0.98 5.93
N PRO A 172 -15.79 0.60 6.90
CA PRO A 172 -15.36 0.46 8.31
C PRO A 172 -14.27 -0.59 8.58
N ASN A 173 -14.09 -1.54 7.67
CA ASN A 173 -12.98 -2.49 7.67
C ASN A 173 -11.86 -1.90 6.81
N TRP A 174 -10.94 -1.19 7.42
CA TRP A 174 -9.87 -0.50 6.72
C TRP A 174 -8.88 -1.50 6.14
N GLN A 175 -8.63 -1.38 4.84
CA GLN A 175 -7.78 -2.32 4.12
C GLN A 175 -6.33 -1.84 4.16
N VAL A 176 -5.45 -2.72 4.65
CA VAL A 176 -4.02 -2.45 4.83
C VAL A 176 -3.25 -2.95 3.62
N TYR A 177 -2.59 -2.05 2.89
CA TYR A 177 -1.68 -2.40 1.80
C TYR A 177 -0.24 -2.10 2.21
N LYS A 178 0.61 -3.11 2.07
CA LYS A 178 2.02 -3.07 2.37
C LYS A 178 2.78 -3.85 1.31
N GLN A 179 3.78 -3.21 0.72
CA GLN A 179 4.67 -3.84 -0.26
C GLN A 179 6.10 -3.38 -0.03
N CYS A 180 7.03 -4.33 -0.13
CA CYS A 180 8.46 -4.07 -0.02
C CYS A 180 9.16 -4.30 -1.36
N ALA A 181 10.28 -3.61 -1.53
CA ALA A 181 11.26 -3.91 -2.57
C ALA A 181 12.68 -3.85 -1.98
N PRO A 182 13.55 -4.84 -2.26
CA PRO A 182 14.97 -4.70 -1.99
C PRO A 182 15.54 -3.65 -2.96
N ILE A 183 16.31 -2.70 -2.46
CA ILE A 183 16.90 -1.61 -3.25
C ILE A 183 18.39 -1.44 -2.95
N THR A 184 19.12 -0.88 -3.91
CA THR A 184 20.49 -0.39 -3.76
C THR A 184 20.60 1.01 -4.33
N ASN A 185 21.60 1.78 -3.91
CA ASN A 185 21.81 3.13 -4.43
C ASN A 185 23.27 3.37 -4.79
N GLY A 186 23.67 2.92 -5.99
CA GLY A 186 24.96 3.22 -6.62
C GLY A 186 26.17 2.52 -6.03
#